data_AF-A0A937G302-F1
#
_entry.id   AF-A0A937G302-F1
#
_cell.length_a   1.000
_cell.length_b   1.000
_cell.length_c   1.000
_cell.angle_alpha   90.00
_cell.angle_beta   90.00
_cell.angle_gamma   90.00
#
_symmetry.space_group_name_H-M   'P 1'
#
loop_
_entity.id
_entity.type
_entity.pdbx_description
1 polymer ?
#
loop_
_entity_poly.entity_id
_entity_poly.type
_entity_poly.pdbx_seq_one_letter_code
_entity_poly.pdbx_strand_id
1 'polypeptide(L)'
;MKKFFQFNETISGKIFLLRTLFIIVMTIPLIIIILSWWTTVFFDEMGISISDASSIDQSNANKFGEELGQKIAEDPIKYFKDVLSNTSIIWYISFLLFLIPLIWFGLATYYKRISSIFHSNRIKMFFLFITIEIALDLFALYFGGISFWICYFISLVIFLFLVIYNSPIGEHNG
;
A
#
# COMPACT_ATOMS: atom_id res chain seq x y z
N MET A 1 -4.15 -25.30 2.37
CA MET A 1 -3.53 -24.14 1.68
C MET A 1 -4.03 -23.93 0.25
N LYS A 2 -4.29 -24.97 -0.58
CA LYS A 2 -4.80 -24.79 -1.96
C LYS A 2 -6.09 -23.93 -2.04
N LYS A 3 -7.06 -24.14 -1.15
CA LYS A 3 -8.33 -23.36 -1.12
C LYS A 3 -8.13 -21.86 -0.90
N PHE A 4 -7.18 -21.46 -0.06
CA PHE A 4 -6.91 -20.05 0.26
C PHE A 4 -6.47 -19.22 -0.97
N PHE A 5 -5.85 -19.89 -1.95
CA PHE A 5 -5.44 -19.30 -3.22
C PHE A 5 -6.35 -19.73 -4.40
N GLN A 6 -7.49 -20.38 -4.16
CA GLN A 6 -8.45 -20.65 -5.23
C GLN A 6 -9.26 -19.38 -5.52
N PHE A 7 -9.27 -18.96 -6.79
CA PHE A 7 -9.80 -17.67 -7.23
C PHE A 7 -11.24 -17.68 -7.77
N ASN A 8 -11.85 -18.86 -7.89
CA ASN A 8 -13.13 -19.03 -8.60
C ASN A 8 -14.37 -18.95 -7.70
N GLU A 9 -14.21 -18.81 -6.38
CA GLU A 9 -15.31 -19.01 -5.42
C GLU A 9 -15.48 -17.81 -4.48
N THR A 10 -16.67 -17.70 -3.88
CA THR A 10 -16.98 -16.68 -2.87
C THR A 10 -16.37 -17.02 -1.52
N ILE A 11 -16.13 -16.00 -0.68
CA ILE A 11 -15.47 -16.17 0.62
C ILE A 11 -16.36 -15.69 1.77
N SER A 12 -16.24 -16.37 2.91
CA SER A 12 -16.86 -15.96 4.17
C SER A 12 -16.15 -14.74 4.78
N GLY A 13 -16.79 -14.09 5.75
CA GLY A 13 -16.19 -12.97 6.50
C GLY A 13 -14.90 -13.34 7.24
N LYS A 14 -14.81 -14.57 7.76
CA LYS A 14 -13.60 -15.09 8.42
C LYS A 14 -12.42 -15.22 7.47
N ILE A 15 -12.67 -15.78 6.28
CA ILE A 15 -11.64 -15.92 5.24
C ILE A 15 -11.26 -14.55 4.68
N PHE A 16 -12.22 -13.64 4.54
CA PHE A 16 -11.96 -12.25 4.18
C PHE A 16 -11.01 -11.57 5.17
N LEU A 17 -11.28 -11.64 6.47
CA LEU A 17 -10.38 -11.10 7.50
C LEU A 17 -8.98 -11.70 7.42
N LEU A 18 -8.87 -13.03 7.28
CA LEU A 18 -7.58 -13.71 7.18
C LEU A 18 -6.80 -13.30 5.92
N ARG A 19 -7.48 -13.15 4.78
CA ARG A 19 -6.86 -12.66 3.53
C ARG A 19 -6.42 -11.20 3.68
N THR A 20 -7.18 -10.36 4.38
CA THR A 20 -6.78 -8.97 4.66
C THR A 20 -5.55 -8.90 5.56
N LEU A 21 -5.45 -9.74 6.59
CA LEU A 21 -4.24 -9.84 7.40
C LEU A 21 -3.04 -10.32 6.54
N PHE A 22 -3.27 -11.25 5.61
CA PHE A 22 -2.23 -11.69 4.69
C PHE A 22 -1.76 -10.58 3.75
N ILE A 23 -2.65 -9.68 3.30
CA ILE A 23 -2.26 -8.49 2.52
C ILE A 23 -1.25 -7.64 3.29
N ILE A 24 -1.45 -7.44 4.60
CA ILE A 24 -0.50 -6.70 5.46
C ILE A 24 0.87 -7.40 5.48
N VAL A 25 0.90 -8.73 5.49
CA VAL A 25 2.17 -9.48 5.39
C VAL A 25 2.80 -9.32 4.00
N MET A 26 2.00 -9.28 2.94
CA MET A 26 2.46 -9.07 1.57
C MET A 26 3.03 -7.66 1.32
N THR A 27 2.80 -6.67 2.19
CA THR A 27 3.44 -5.35 2.06
C THR A 27 4.89 -5.36 2.55
N ILE A 28 5.32 -6.36 3.34
CA ILE A 28 6.66 -6.40 3.93
C ILE A 28 7.77 -6.31 2.85
N PRO A 29 7.74 -7.10 1.76
CA PRO A 29 8.73 -6.97 0.70
C PRO A 29 8.74 -5.59 0.03
N LEU A 30 7.56 -4.98 -0.14
CA LEU A 30 7.43 -3.64 -0.71
C LEU A 30 8.08 -2.59 0.20
N ILE A 31 7.84 -2.68 1.51
CA ILE A 31 8.47 -1.80 2.51
C ILE A 31 10.00 -1.95 2.47
N ILE A 32 10.51 -3.18 2.41
CA ILE A 32 11.95 -3.44 2.33
C ILE A 32 12.54 -2.76 1.09
N ILE A 33 11.91 -2.90 -0.08
CA ILE A 33 12.40 -2.27 -1.31
C ILE A 33 12.35 -0.74 -1.25
N ILE A 34 11.30 -0.16 -0.66
CA ILE A 34 11.22 1.30 -0.47
C ILE A 34 12.37 1.79 0.40
N LEU A 35 12.65 1.11 1.51
CA LEU A 35 13.76 1.47 2.41
C LEU A 35 15.11 1.28 1.72
N SER A 36 15.30 0.19 0.98
CA SER A 36 16.53 -0.05 0.22
C SER A 36 16.75 1.00 -0.87
N TRP A 37 15.70 1.39 -1.59
CA TRP A 37 15.79 2.45 -2.60
C TRP A 37 16.20 3.78 -1.98
N TRP A 38 15.55 4.21 -0.90
CA TRP A 38 15.92 5.42 -0.17
C TRP A 38 17.35 5.38 0.34
N THR A 39 17.79 4.23 0.85
CA THR A 39 19.18 4.05 1.27
C THR A 39 20.13 4.29 0.10
N THR A 40 19.89 3.68 -1.07
CA THR A 40 20.72 3.92 -2.25
C THR A 40 20.73 5.40 -2.66
N VAL A 41 19.57 6.06 -2.69
CA VAL A 41 19.48 7.50 -3.00
C VAL A 41 20.36 8.33 -2.05
N PHE A 42 20.28 8.10 -0.74
CA PHE A 42 21.08 8.86 0.23
C PHE A 42 22.57 8.59 0.12
N PHE A 43 22.98 7.34 -0.13
CA PHE A 43 24.39 7.00 -0.31
C PHE A 43 24.98 7.61 -1.59
N ASP A 44 24.22 7.58 -2.68
CA ASP A 44 24.62 8.21 -3.94
C ASP A 44 24.77 9.73 -3.77
N GLU A 45 23.86 10.38 -3.02
CA GLU A 45 23.95 11.82 -2.72
C GLU A 45 25.13 12.17 -1.80
N MET A 46 25.49 11.30 -0.85
CA MET A 46 26.70 11.47 -0.04
C MET A 46 27.99 11.27 -0.85
N GLY A 47 27.91 10.69 -2.04
CA GLY A 47 29.08 10.30 -2.83
C GLY A 47 29.88 9.17 -2.18
N ILE A 48 29.26 8.38 -1.30
CA ILE A 48 29.90 7.31 -0.54
C ILE A 48 29.32 5.98 -1.04
N SER A 49 30.19 4.99 -1.28
CA SER A 49 29.72 3.66 -1.62
C SER A 49 29.08 2.99 -0.40
N ILE A 50 28.03 2.17 -0.60
CA ILE A 50 27.42 1.40 0.49
C ILE A 50 28.47 0.51 1.21
N SER A 51 29.50 0.05 0.49
CA SER A 51 30.63 -0.70 1.06
C SER A 51 31.46 0.10 2.05
N ASP A 52 31.51 1.42 1.92
CA ASP A 52 32.27 2.32 2.78
C ASP A 52 31.41 2.94 3.89
N ALA A 53 30.17 2.48 4.07
CA ALA A 53 29.23 2.99 5.08
C ALA A 53 29.80 3.01 6.51
N SER A 54 30.70 2.07 6.82
CA SER A 54 31.36 1.98 8.13
C SER A 54 32.35 3.11 8.43
N SER A 55 32.75 3.87 7.40
CA SER A 55 33.69 5.00 7.51
C SER A 55 33.02 6.35 7.70
N ILE A 56 31.68 6.39 7.73
CA ILE A 56 30.91 7.62 7.91
C ILE A 56 31.01 8.07 9.38
N ASP A 57 31.77 9.13 9.63
CA ASP A 57 31.81 9.79 10.93
C ASP A 57 30.51 10.55 11.22
N GLN A 58 30.13 10.60 12.49
CA GLN A 58 28.88 11.24 12.94
C GLN A 58 28.83 12.73 12.57
N SER A 59 29.98 13.42 12.57
CA SER A 59 30.05 14.81 12.11
C SER A 59 29.68 14.95 10.63
N ASN A 60 30.10 14.02 9.78
CA ASN A 60 29.82 14.06 8.35
C ASN A 60 28.35 13.70 8.07
N ALA A 61 27.80 12.72 8.79
CA ALA A 61 26.39 12.38 8.71
C ALA A 61 25.48 13.55 9.10
N ASN A 62 25.83 14.29 10.17
CA ASN A 62 25.06 15.46 10.60
C ASN A 62 25.10 16.60 9.58
N LYS A 63 26.27 16.90 8.99
CA LYS A 63 26.40 17.90 7.92
C LYS A 63 25.59 17.52 6.69
N PHE A 64 25.65 16.25 6.27
CA PHE A 64 24.83 15.75 5.17
C PHE A 64 23.33 15.92 5.46
N GLY A 65 22.87 15.57 6.67
CA GLY A 65 21.47 15.76 7.06
C GLY A 65 21.01 17.22 7.01
N GLU A 66 21.88 18.16 7.41
CA GLU A 66 21.61 19.60 7.33
C GLU A 66 21.57 20.12 5.88
N GLU A 67 22.53 19.71 5.04
CA GLU A 67 22.57 20.07 3.62
C GLU A 67 21.38 19.48 2.85
N LEU A 68 21.01 18.22 3.13
CA LEU A 68 19.82 17.58 2.56
C LEU A 68 18.55 18.34 2.97
N GLY A 69 18.42 18.68 4.26
CA GLY A 69 17.31 19.47 4.77
C GLY A 69 17.18 20.82 4.08
N GLN A 70 18.30 21.52 3.85
CA GLN A 70 18.33 22.79 3.12
C GLN A 70 17.91 22.61 1.65
N LYS A 71 18.47 21.62 0.94
CA LYS A 71 18.10 21.33 -0.46
C LYS A 71 16.60 21.04 -0.62
N ILE A 72 16.02 20.27 0.30
CA ILE A 72 14.59 19.96 0.30
C ILE A 72 13.76 21.21 0.63
N ALA A 73 14.22 22.06 1.56
CA ALA A 73 13.51 23.27 1.93
C ALA A 73 13.53 24.35 0.85
N GLU A 74 14.62 24.46 0.09
CA GLU A 74 14.78 25.45 -0.98
C GLU A 74 13.87 25.16 -2.18
N ASP A 75 13.87 23.94 -2.69
CA ASP A 75 13.02 23.52 -3.81
C ASP A 75 12.66 22.03 -3.71
N PRO A 76 11.61 21.69 -2.94
CA PRO A 76 11.25 20.30 -2.68
C PRO A 76 10.85 19.58 -3.97
N ILE A 77 10.16 20.27 -4.88
CA ILE A 77 9.66 19.68 -6.13
C ILE A 77 10.84 19.31 -7.02
N LYS A 78 11.81 20.21 -7.17
CA LYS A 78 13.02 19.93 -7.94
C LYS A 78 13.82 18.80 -7.32
N TYR A 79 14.02 18.80 -6.00
CA TYR A 79 14.73 17.73 -5.31
C TYR A 79 14.13 16.35 -5.64
N PHE A 80 12.82 16.16 -5.43
CA PHE A 80 12.18 14.87 -5.71
C PHE A 80 12.19 14.51 -7.19
N LYS A 81 12.08 15.51 -8.09
CA LYS A 81 12.18 15.27 -9.53
C LYS A 81 13.58 14.77 -9.92
N ASP A 82 14.62 15.36 -9.36
CA ASP A 82 16.00 14.97 -9.61
C ASP A 82 16.25 13.55 -9.10
N VAL A 83 15.83 13.24 -7.86
CA VAL A 83 15.88 11.88 -7.29
C VAL A 83 15.18 10.85 -8.18
N LEU A 84 13.96 11.16 -8.66
CA LEU A 84 13.21 10.26 -9.54
C LEU A 84 13.90 10.09 -10.91
N SER A 85 14.45 11.16 -11.48
CA SER A 85 15.15 11.08 -12.77
C SER A 85 16.46 10.29 -12.70
N ASN A 86 17.13 10.31 -11.54
CA ASN A 86 18.36 9.56 -11.29
C ASN A 86 18.10 8.11 -10.85
N THR A 87 16.84 7.75 -10.58
CA THR A 87 16.47 6.40 -10.18
C THR A 87 16.58 5.42 -11.35
N SER A 88 17.39 4.38 -11.17
CA SER A 88 17.56 3.31 -12.16
C SER A 88 16.25 2.56 -12.45
N ILE A 89 16.08 2.12 -13.70
CA ILE A 89 14.92 1.36 -14.18
C ILE A 89 14.61 0.11 -13.34
N ILE A 90 15.65 -0.50 -12.76
CA ILE A 90 15.52 -1.72 -11.96
C ILE A 90 14.69 -1.49 -10.69
N TRP A 91 14.72 -0.29 -10.12
CA TRP A 91 13.91 0.06 -8.96
C TRP A 91 12.43 0.13 -9.32
N TYR A 92 12.09 0.77 -10.45
CA TYR A 92 10.72 0.81 -10.96
C TYR A 92 10.17 -0.59 -11.25
N ILE A 93 10.96 -1.46 -11.88
CA ILE A 93 10.58 -2.86 -12.13
C ILE A 93 10.36 -3.60 -10.79
N SER A 94 11.24 -3.39 -9.82
CA SER A 94 11.11 -3.99 -8.49
C SER A 94 9.85 -3.52 -7.78
N PHE A 95 9.55 -2.21 -7.78
CA PHE A 95 8.31 -1.70 -7.21
C PHE A 95 7.07 -2.34 -7.86
N LEU A 96 7.02 -2.42 -9.19
CA LEU A 96 5.90 -3.03 -9.91
C LEU A 96 5.75 -4.52 -9.57
N LEU A 97 6.85 -5.26 -9.45
CA LEU A 97 6.85 -6.69 -9.15
C LEU A 97 6.15 -7.00 -7.81
N PHE A 98 6.27 -6.13 -6.81
CA PHE A 98 5.64 -6.32 -5.50
C PHE A 98 4.31 -5.58 -5.36
N LEU A 99 4.14 -4.45 -6.04
CA LEU A 99 2.90 -3.66 -6.00
C LEU A 99 1.75 -4.33 -6.76
N ILE A 100 2.00 -4.88 -7.95
CA ILE A 100 0.93 -5.47 -8.78
C ILE A 100 0.27 -6.67 -8.07
N PRO A 101 1.01 -7.67 -7.53
CA PRO A 101 0.38 -8.79 -6.82
C PRO A 101 -0.38 -8.34 -5.58
N LEU A 102 0.13 -7.33 -4.86
CA LEU A 102 -0.52 -6.77 -3.67
C LEU A 102 -1.88 -6.16 -4.02
N ILE A 103 -1.92 -5.26 -5.00
CA ILE A 103 -3.16 -4.61 -5.45
C ILE A 103 -4.14 -5.66 -5.98
N TRP A 104 -3.66 -6.56 -6.83
CA TRP A 104 -4.50 -7.60 -7.42
C TRP A 104 -5.11 -8.52 -6.36
N PHE A 105 -4.31 -8.99 -5.39
CA PHE A 105 -4.79 -9.87 -4.32
C PHE A 105 -5.78 -9.15 -3.40
N GLY A 106 -5.56 -7.86 -3.12
CA GLY A 106 -6.51 -7.01 -2.40
C GLY A 106 -7.85 -6.88 -3.12
N LEU A 107 -7.84 -6.45 -4.37
CA LEU A 107 -9.04 -6.30 -5.18
C LEU A 107 -9.80 -7.63 -5.33
N ALA A 108 -9.10 -8.74 -5.57
CA ALA A 108 -9.71 -10.06 -5.66
C ALA A 108 -10.38 -10.49 -4.34
N THR A 109 -9.76 -10.17 -3.20
CA THR A 109 -10.31 -10.47 -1.87
C THR A 109 -11.61 -9.70 -1.62
N TYR A 110 -11.62 -8.39 -1.89
CA TYR A 110 -12.83 -7.58 -1.79
C TYR A 110 -13.93 -8.01 -2.78
N TYR A 111 -13.58 -8.24 -4.04
CA TYR A 111 -14.53 -8.67 -5.07
C TYR A 111 -15.26 -9.95 -4.68
N LYS A 112 -14.53 -10.95 -4.19
CA LYS A 112 -15.13 -12.22 -3.74
C LYS A 112 -16.04 -12.06 -2.54
N ARG A 113 -15.65 -11.20 -1.59
CA ARG A 113 -16.46 -10.97 -0.41
C ARG A 113 -17.75 -10.24 -0.76
N ILE A 114 -17.66 -9.19 -1.55
CA ILE A 114 -18.81 -8.45 -2.06
C ILE A 114 -19.71 -9.34 -2.90
N SER A 115 -19.13 -10.20 -3.75
CA SER A 115 -19.88 -11.20 -4.53
C SER A 115 -20.63 -12.20 -3.65
N SER A 116 -20.12 -12.49 -2.45
CA SER A 116 -20.82 -13.35 -1.48
C SER A 116 -22.03 -12.66 -0.85
N ILE A 117 -21.95 -11.35 -0.58
CA ILE A 117 -23.01 -10.61 0.11
C ILE A 117 -24.09 -10.16 -0.89
N PHE A 118 -23.66 -9.70 -2.07
CA PHE A 118 -24.52 -9.08 -3.08
C PHE A 118 -24.55 -9.89 -4.38
N HIS A 119 -24.86 -11.19 -4.29
CA HIS A 119 -24.74 -12.13 -5.41
C HIS A 119 -25.34 -11.62 -6.74
N SER A 120 -26.58 -11.12 -6.71
CA SER A 120 -27.30 -10.66 -7.91
C SER A 120 -26.73 -9.36 -8.51
N ASN A 121 -26.09 -8.50 -7.71
CA ASN A 121 -25.59 -7.18 -8.11
C ASN A 121 -24.07 -7.02 -7.92
N ARG A 122 -23.33 -8.14 -7.84
CA ARG A 122 -21.93 -8.20 -7.40
C ARG A 122 -20.99 -7.22 -8.09
N ILE A 123 -21.10 -7.07 -9.42
CA ILE A 123 -20.23 -6.17 -10.20
C ILE A 123 -20.51 -4.71 -9.83
N LYS A 124 -21.79 -4.30 -9.81
CA LYS A 124 -22.18 -2.93 -9.46
C LYS A 124 -21.77 -2.58 -8.03
N MET A 125 -21.99 -3.50 -7.09
CA MET A 125 -21.62 -3.29 -5.69
C MET A 125 -20.11 -3.25 -5.48
N PHE A 126 -19.33 -4.02 -6.25
CA PHE A 126 -17.88 -3.96 -6.18
C PHE A 126 -17.35 -2.60 -6.66
N PHE A 127 -17.80 -2.13 -7.83
CA PHE A 127 -17.38 -0.82 -8.32
C PHE A 127 -17.85 0.32 -7.40
N LEU A 128 -19.07 0.24 -6.85
CA LEU A 128 -19.55 1.21 -5.88
C LEU A 128 -18.63 1.26 -4.65
N PHE A 129 -18.26 0.10 -4.10
CA PHE A 129 -17.32 0.01 -2.98
C PHE A 129 -15.97 0.66 -3.31
N ILE A 130 -15.37 0.31 -4.45
CA ILE A 130 -14.08 0.90 -4.87
C ILE A 130 -14.18 2.42 -5.02
N THR A 131 -15.25 2.93 -5.63
CA THR A 131 -15.46 4.37 -5.78
C THR A 131 -15.61 5.07 -4.42
N ILE A 132 -16.31 4.45 -3.46
CA ILE A 132 -16.46 5.00 -2.11
C ILE A 132 -15.11 5.06 -1.39
N GLU A 133 -14.33 3.97 -1.39
CA GLU A 133 -13.01 3.96 -0.75
C GLU A 133 -12.07 5.02 -1.35
N ILE A 134 -11.99 5.10 -2.68
CA ILE A 134 -11.18 6.13 -3.37
C ILE A 134 -11.66 7.55 -3.01
N ALA A 135 -12.97 7.78 -2.96
CA ALA A 135 -13.51 9.09 -2.60
C ALA A 135 -13.20 9.45 -1.14
N LEU A 136 -13.26 8.49 -0.22
CA LEU A 136 -12.89 8.69 1.18
C LEU A 136 -11.39 9.02 1.30
N ASP A 137 -10.52 8.31 0.60
CA ASP A 137 -9.07 8.55 0.60
C ASP A 137 -8.74 9.95 0.07
N LEU A 138 -9.32 10.33 -1.08
CA LEU A 138 -9.10 11.66 -1.67
C LEU A 138 -9.61 12.77 -0.75
N PHE A 139 -10.78 12.58 -0.12
CA PHE A 139 -11.33 13.55 0.83
C PHE A 139 -10.46 13.67 2.08
N ALA A 140 -9.99 12.55 2.62
CA ALA A 140 -9.11 12.49 3.78
C ALA A 140 -7.77 13.21 3.51
N LEU A 141 -7.18 12.99 2.33
CA LEU A 141 -5.93 13.64 1.91
C LEU A 141 -6.11 15.14 1.67
N TYR A 142 -7.23 15.56 1.07
CA TYR A 142 -7.45 16.97 0.71
C TYR A 142 -7.77 17.84 1.93
N PHE A 143 -8.63 17.37 2.83
CA PHE A 143 -9.10 18.18 3.97
C PHE A 143 -8.27 17.97 5.26
N GLY A 144 -7.63 16.81 5.42
CA GLY A 144 -6.79 16.51 6.59
C GLY A 144 -7.53 16.60 7.94
N GLY A 145 -6.75 16.72 9.02
CA GLY A 145 -7.26 17.00 10.37
C GLY A 145 -8.35 16.02 10.85
N ILE A 146 -9.47 16.55 11.33
CA ILE A 146 -10.59 15.72 11.80
C ILE A 146 -11.31 14.97 10.66
N SER A 147 -11.34 15.55 9.46
CA SER A 147 -11.95 14.93 8.28
C SER A 147 -11.25 13.62 7.91
N PHE A 148 -9.92 13.58 8.05
CA PHE A 148 -9.13 12.35 7.87
C PHE A 148 -9.63 11.23 8.79
N TRP A 149 -9.78 11.51 10.08
CA TRP A 149 -10.24 10.53 11.06
C TRP A 149 -11.67 10.06 10.81
N ILE A 150 -12.55 10.96 10.39
CA ILE A 150 -13.94 10.62 10.03
C ILE A 150 -13.96 9.66 8.84
N CYS A 151 -13.22 9.97 7.76
CA CYS A 151 -13.13 9.10 6.58
C CYS A 151 -12.56 7.72 6.93
N TYR A 152 -11.50 7.68 7.73
CA TYR A 152 -10.91 6.43 8.21
C TYR A 152 -11.92 5.60 9.03
N PHE A 153 -12.67 6.25 9.92
CA PHE A 153 -13.70 5.56 10.71
C PHE A 153 -14.82 4.99 9.84
N ILE A 154 -15.26 5.73 8.81
CA ILE A 154 -16.26 5.24 7.84
C ILE A 154 -15.74 4.01 7.10
N SER A 155 -14.51 4.06 6.56
CA SER A 155 -13.89 2.91 5.88
C SER A 155 -13.79 1.70 6.83
N LEU A 156 -13.42 1.92 8.10
CA LEU A 156 -13.39 0.87 9.12
C LEU A 156 -14.77 0.26 9.37
N VAL A 157 -15.84 1.06 9.43
CA VAL A 157 -17.21 0.55 9.58
C VAL A 157 -17.61 -0.30 8.37
N ILE A 158 -17.28 0.13 7.15
CA ILE A 158 -17.54 -0.64 5.92
C ILE A 158 -16.76 -1.97 5.96
N PHE A 159 -15.49 -1.93 6.36
CA PHE A 159 -14.68 -3.13 6.53
C PHE A 159 -15.29 -4.09 7.55
N LEU A 160 -15.71 -3.60 8.73
CA LEU A 160 -16.35 -4.42 9.75
C LEU A 160 -17.67 -5.03 9.26
N PHE A 161 -18.46 -4.28 8.50
CA PHE A 161 -19.66 -4.81 7.84
C PHE A 161 -19.32 -6.00 6.94
N LEU A 162 -18.28 -5.87 6.10
CA LEU A 162 -17.82 -6.97 5.25
C LEU A 162 -17.32 -8.18 6.06
N VAL A 163 -16.71 -7.98 7.22
CA VAL A 163 -16.26 -9.09 8.09
C VAL A 163 -17.44 -9.79 8.77
N ILE A 164 -18.39 -9.05 9.32
CA ILE A 164 -19.38 -9.59 10.27
C ILE A 164 -20.67 -10.04 9.57
N TYR A 165 -21.07 -9.38 8.48
CA TYR A 165 -22.37 -9.63 7.85
C TYR A 165 -22.47 -11.06 7.28
N ASN A 166 -23.52 -11.81 7.62
CA ASN A 166 -23.68 -13.16 7.08
C ASN A 166 -24.04 -13.13 5.61
N SER A 167 -23.34 -13.93 4.79
CA SER A 167 -23.66 -14.05 3.38
C SER A 167 -25.01 -14.77 3.21
N PRO A 168 -25.85 -14.36 2.24
CA PRO A 168 -27.03 -15.12 1.84
C PRO A 168 -26.72 -16.49 1.22
N ILE A 169 -25.47 -16.74 0.83
CA ILE A 169 -25.02 -18.00 0.23
C ILE A 169 -24.54 -18.92 1.36
N GLY A 170 -25.18 -20.08 1.50
CA GLY A 170 -24.94 -20.99 2.63
C GLY A 170 -23.58 -21.68 2.62
N GLU A 171 -23.05 -22.02 1.43
CA GLU A 171 -21.73 -22.64 1.30
C GLU A 171 -20.71 -21.69 0.64
N HIS A 172 -19.57 -21.54 1.30
CA HIS A 172 -18.39 -20.86 0.77
C HIS A 172 -17.29 -21.88 0.54
N ASN A 173 -16.86 -22.02 -0.71
CA ASN A 173 -15.89 -23.05 -1.09
C ASN A 173 -14.43 -22.53 -1.13
N GLY A 174 -14.24 -21.20 -1.12
CA GLY A 174 -12.94 -20.51 -1.22
C GLY A 174 -12.26 -20.10 0.07
#